data_AF-A0A9D6JAJ9-F1
#
_entry.id   AF-A0A9D6JAJ9-F1
#
_cell.length_a   1.000
_cell.length_b   1.000
_cell.length_c   1.000
_cell.angle_alpha   90.00
_cell.angle_beta   90.00
_cell.angle_gamma   90.00
#
_symmetry.space_group_name_H-M   'P 1'
#
loop_
_entity.id
_entity.type
_entity.pdbx_description
1 polymer ?
#
loop_
_entity_poly.entity_id
_entity_poly.type
_entity_poly.pdbx_seq_one_letter_code
_entity_poly.pdbx_strand_id
1 'polypeptide(L)'
;MANGGTIDAGGGLGGGGRIRLEYANTLSPAPTVTASGGTGAQAGDGGQVTERTTTTNTAPAAPILSLPADGATLKTTNPHLQFSATDADVDYLKFKIEICADASCSTTVQTVDQTASQTGWSQQTEQTGTAYAPGNTAIYLIQTPLAASTMYYWRVRAIDPGGSNTWSVVSASRSFTTGSGVANYWLNASGDGLWATGSNWSRGAKPQAGESVVFAGFLSNANATVDVLNDVPGPLKALTLDSGYTGTLSLKRDEVTQAGVLNVTDDIMVNTGALLLKGNPAANPPYGAGIGLSAANITVASGASINADGQGFQPSSPCGSSCAGQGPGGGGPQIWVDAGGVGGGYGGTGG
;
A
#
# COMPACT_ATOMS: atom_id res chain seq x y z
N MET A 1 -41.54 11.42 -16.46
CA MET A 1 -42.99 11.68 -16.56
C MET A 1 -43.59 10.62 -17.46
N ALA A 2 -44.63 9.94 -16.99
CA ALA A 2 -45.43 9.04 -17.82
C ALA A 2 -46.85 9.61 -17.89
N ASN A 3 -47.37 9.81 -19.10
CA ASN A 3 -48.68 10.41 -19.33
C ASN A 3 -49.63 9.36 -19.89
N GLY A 4 -50.86 9.31 -19.37
CA GLY A 4 -51.92 8.48 -19.95
C GLY A 4 -52.25 8.90 -21.38
N GLY A 5 -52.68 7.94 -22.21
CA GLY A 5 -53.08 8.24 -23.59
C GLY A 5 -54.32 9.14 -23.67
N THR A 6 -54.39 9.98 -24.69
CA THR A 6 -55.54 10.83 -25.03
C THR A 6 -56.45 10.11 -26.02
N ILE A 7 -57.77 10.19 -25.83
CA ILE A 7 -58.76 9.72 -26.81
C ILE A 7 -59.47 10.93 -27.44
N ASP A 8 -59.49 11.00 -28.77
CA ASP A 8 -60.23 12.01 -29.50
C ASP A 8 -61.74 11.73 -29.43
N ALA A 9 -62.53 12.81 -29.44
CA ALA A 9 -63.94 12.87 -29.07
C ALA A 9 -64.94 12.08 -29.97
N GLY A 10 -64.48 11.10 -30.74
CA GLY A 10 -65.29 10.31 -31.67
C GLY A 10 -65.53 8.87 -31.21
N GLY A 11 -66.49 8.67 -30.31
CA GLY A 11 -67.21 7.40 -30.16
C GLY A 11 -66.47 6.26 -29.45
N GLY A 12 -66.62 6.19 -28.13
CA GLY A 12 -66.29 5.00 -27.34
C GLY A 12 -66.09 5.36 -25.88
N LEU A 13 -66.86 4.74 -24.98
CA LEU A 13 -66.74 4.88 -23.52
C LEU A 13 -65.44 4.22 -23.02
N GLY A 14 -64.29 4.83 -23.31
CA GLY A 14 -62.98 4.40 -22.82
C GLY A 14 -62.62 5.10 -21.52
N GLY A 15 -62.53 4.36 -20.42
CA GLY A 15 -62.03 4.88 -19.14
C GLY A 15 -60.55 5.28 -19.26
N GLY A 16 -60.17 6.41 -18.66
CA GLY A 16 -58.78 6.88 -18.63
C GLY A 16 -57.84 5.80 -18.05
N GLY A 17 -56.72 5.53 -18.73
CA GLY A 17 -55.75 4.53 -18.29
C GLY A 17 -55.10 4.92 -16.95
N ARG A 18 -54.92 3.93 -16.07
CA ARG A 18 -54.14 4.08 -14.83
C ARG A 18 -52.67 3.78 -15.13
N ILE A 19 -51.78 4.68 -14.72
CA ILE A 19 -50.35 4.46 -14.74
C ILE A 19 -49.89 4.16 -13.32
N ARG A 20 -49.27 3.00 -13.13
CA ARG A 20 -48.48 2.67 -11.94
C ARG A 20 -47.01 2.70 -12.34
N LEU A 21 -46.23 3.51 -11.63
CA LEU A 21 -44.77 3.52 -11.72
C LEU A 21 -44.24 2.90 -10.42
N GLU A 22 -43.42 1.85 -10.54
CA GLU A 22 -42.67 1.25 -9.43
C GLU A 22 -41.18 1.50 -9.71
N TYR A 23 -40.45 2.08 -8.76
CA TYR A 23 -39.00 2.33 -8.91
C TYR A 23 -38.25 2.06 -7.58
N ALA A 24 -36.97 1.70 -7.69
CA ALA A 24 -36.06 1.50 -6.55
C ALA A 24 -35.30 2.80 -6.24
N ASN A 25 -35.36 3.27 -4.99
CA ASN A 25 -34.70 4.49 -4.51
C ASN A 25 -33.30 4.18 -3.97
N THR A 26 -32.33 3.87 -4.84
CA THR A 26 -30.93 3.74 -4.38
C THR A 26 -30.08 4.97 -4.68
N LEU A 27 -30.63 6.01 -5.31
CA LEU A 27 -29.91 7.28 -5.55
C LEU A 27 -30.92 8.44 -5.59
N SER A 28 -30.79 9.41 -4.70
CA SER A 28 -31.47 10.71 -4.82
C SER A 28 -30.41 11.83 -4.83
N PRO A 29 -30.51 12.85 -5.70
CA PRO A 29 -31.76 13.34 -6.29
C PRO A 29 -31.76 13.40 -7.82
N ALA A 30 -32.73 12.76 -8.44
CA ALA A 30 -33.21 13.16 -9.77
C ALA A 30 -34.74 13.38 -9.72
N PRO A 31 -35.26 14.32 -10.50
CA PRO A 31 -36.37 15.18 -10.13
C PRO A 31 -37.72 14.42 -10.13
N THR A 32 -38.59 14.84 -9.21
CA THR A 32 -40.04 14.62 -9.13
C THR A 32 -40.60 13.66 -10.20
N VAL A 33 -40.75 12.38 -9.85
CA VAL A 33 -41.47 11.42 -10.70
C VAL A 33 -42.97 11.75 -10.63
N THR A 34 -43.49 12.39 -11.67
CA THR A 34 -44.93 12.67 -11.82
C THR A 34 -45.60 11.61 -12.70
N ALA A 35 -46.72 11.07 -12.21
CA ALA A 35 -47.68 10.27 -12.96
C ALA A 35 -49.01 11.03 -13.02
N SER A 36 -49.44 11.42 -14.22
CA SER A 36 -50.72 12.11 -14.43
C SER A 36 -51.70 11.18 -15.14
N GLY A 37 -52.94 11.13 -14.65
CA GLY A 37 -54.03 10.40 -15.31
C GLY A 37 -54.34 10.99 -16.69
N GLY A 38 -54.92 10.16 -17.58
CA GLY A 38 -55.35 10.64 -18.91
C GLY A 38 -56.61 11.52 -18.84
N THR A 39 -56.80 12.39 -19.83
CA THR A 39 -57.98 13.25 -19.97
C THR A 39 -59.01 12.60 -20.92
N GLY A 40 -60.05 11.98 -20.37
CA GLY A 40 -61.18 11.40 -21.12
C GLY A 40 -62.54 11.89 -20.59
N ALA A 41 -63.65 11.49 -21.24
CA ALA A 41 -65.01 11.92 -20.90
C ALA A 41 -65.45 11.61 -19.44
N GLN A 42 -64.76 10.67 -18.80
CA GLN A 42 -64.75 10.46 -17.35
C GLN A 42 -63.28 10.60 -16.93
N ALA A 43 -62.95 11.57 -16.06
CA ALA A 43 -61.59 11.70 -15.54
C ALA A 43 -61.24 10.41 -14.78
N GLY A 44 -60.17 9.72 -15.20
CA GLY A 44 -59.63 8.62 -14.42
C GLY A 44 -59.08 9.14 -13.09
N ASP A 45 -59.10 8.29 -12.06
CA ASP A 45 -58.46 8.59 -10.77
C ASP A 45 -56.97 8.93 -10.97
N GLY A 46 -56.40 9.73 -10.05
CA GLY A 46 -55.01 10.18 -10.16
C GLY A 46 -54.01 9.02 -10.33
N GLY A 47 -52.92 9.25 -11.08
CA GLY A 47 -51.84 8.27 -11.18
C GLY A 47 -51.24 7.99 -9.80
N GLN A 48 -51.09 6.72 -9.43
CA GLN A 48 -50.52 6.36 -8.14
C GLN A 48 -49.01 6.14 -8.30
N VAL A 49 -48.21 7.00 -7.67
CA VAL A 49 -46.78 6.76 -7.47
C VAL A 49 -46.64 6.02 -6.15
N THR A 50 -46.17 4.77 -6.19
CA THR A 50 -45.85 4.01 -4.98
C THR A 50 -44.34 3.86 -4.90
N GLU A 51 -43.72 4.53 -3.95
CA GLU A 51 -42.33 4.25 -3.62
C GLU A 51 -42.29 2.86 -2.97
N ARG A 52 -41.61 1.92 -3.63
CA ARG A 52 -41.38 0.60 -3.06
C ARG A 52 -40.09 0.67 -2.27
N THR A 53 -40.18 1.09 -1.01
CA THR A 53 -39.08 1.00 -0.04
C THR A 53 -38.93 -0.45 0.39
N THR A 54 -38.19 -1.29 -0.36
CA THR A 54 -38.08 -2.73 -0.01
C THR A 54 -36.67 -3.31 -0.04
N THR A 55 -35.66 -2.56 0.38
CA THR A 55 -34.53 -3.17 1.09
C THR A 55 -34.22 -2.30 2.30
N THR A 56 -34.47 -2.83 3.51
CA THR A 56 -33.85 -2.28 4.71
C THR A 56 -32.35 -2.51 4.55
N ASN A 57 -31.57 -1.43 4.51
CA ASN A 57 -30.13 -1.55 4.41
C ASN A 57 -29.59 -2.39 5.58
N THR A 58 -28.65 -3.29 5.29
CA THR A 58 -28.08 -4.24 6.22
C THR A 58 -26.70 -3.76 6.65
N ALA A 59 -26.44 -3.76 7.96
CA ALA A 59 -25.10 -3.46 8.44
C ALA A 59 -24.03 -4.40 7.81
N PRO A 60 -22.79 -3.94 7.66
CA PRO A 60 -21.73 -4.74 7.03
C PRO A 60 -21.47 -6.05 7.76
N ALA A 61 -20.86 -7.00 7.06
CA ALA A 61 -20.35 -8.21 7.70
C ALA A 61 -19.24 -7.89 8.71
N ALA A 62 -19.02 -8.83 9.64
CA ALA A 62 -17.86 -8.77 10.53
C ALA A 62 -16.56 -8.77 9.70
N PRO A 63 -15.59 -7.89 9.96
CA PRO A 63 -14.33 -7.90 9.23
C PRO A 63 -13.56 -9.21 9.39
N ILE A 64 -12.88 -9.62 8.33
CA ILE A 64 -11.97 -10.76 8.30
C ILE A 64 -10.55 -10.22 8.36
N LEU A 65 -9.81 -10.60 9.40
CA LEU A 65 -8.42 -10.17 9.61
C LEU A 65 -7.47 -11.07 8.81
N SER A 66 -6.47 -10.51 8.15
CA SER A 66 -5.50 -11.26 7.32
C SER A 66 -4.06 -11.13 7.81
N LEU A 67 -3.58 -9.90 8.04
CA LEU A 67 -2.22 -9.65 8.55
C LEU A 67 -2.23 -8.67 9.75
N PRO A 68 -1.33 -8.85 10.73
CA PRO A 68 -0.42 -9.99 10.89
C PRO A 68 -1.15 -11.33 11.02
N ALA A 69 -0.46 -12.43 10.67
CA ALA A 69 -0.97 -13.77 10.96
C ALA A 69 -1.20 -13.90 12.47
N ASP A 70 -2.19 -14.70 12.87
CA ASP A 70 -2.47 -14.88 14.29
C ASP A 70 -1.28 -15.53 15.01
N GLY A 71 -0.83 -14.92 16.10
CA GLY A 71 0.36 -15.33 16.85
C GLY A 71 1.69 -14.95 16.20
N ALA A 72 1.69 -14.10 15.15
CA ALA A 72 2.93 -13.72 14.47
C ALA A 72 3.91 -12.99 15.39
N THR A 73 5.20 -13.31 15.26
CA THR A 73 6.29 -12.50 15.85
C THR A 73 6.87 -11.59 14.78
N LEU A 74 6.88 -10.29 15.04
CA LEU A 74 7.25 -9.26 14.08
C LEU A 74 8.64 -8.73 14.38
N LYS A 75 9.29 -8.12 13.38
CA LYS A 75 10.55 -7.38 13.57
C LYS A 75 10.33 -5.90 13.93
N THR A 76 9.09 -5.41 13.92
CA THR A 76 8.74 -4.00 14.08
C THR A 76 7.82 -3.72 15.28
N THR A 77 7.87 -2.49 15.80
CA THR A 77 6.97 -1.91 16.80
C THR A 77 5.76 -1.21 16.19
N ASN A 78 5.80 -0.88 14.91
CA ASN A 78 4.69 -0.24 14.19
C ASN A 78 4.34 -1.08 12.94
N PRO A 79 3.74 -2.27 13.14
CA PRO A 79 3.33 -3.10 12.02
C PRO A 79 2.21 -2.46 11.22
N HIS A 80 1.95 -3.04 10.06
CA HIS A 80 0.72 -2.79 9.32
C HIS A 80 -0.31 -3.87 9.66
N LEU A 81 -1.58 -3.51 9.59
CA LEU A 81 -2.73 -4.38 9.76
C LEU A 81 -3.46 -4.49 8.41
N GLN A 82 -3.86 -5.70 8.02
CA GLN A 82 -4.66 -5.95 6.83
C GLN A 82 -5.92 -6.73 7.18
N PHE A 83 -7.03 -6.33 6.60
CA PHE A 83 -8.33 -6.94 6.79
C PHE A 83 -9.27 -6.52 5.67
N SER A 84 -10.41 -7.18 5.56
CA SER A 84 -11.48 -6.78 4.65
C SER A 84 -12.85 -7.04 5.28
N ALA A 85 -13.89 -6.43 4.74
CA ALA A 85 -15.27 -6.75 5.07
C ALA A 85 -16.12 -6.64 3.79
N THR A 86 -17.28 -7.28 3.80
CA THR A 86 -18.26 -7.19 2.72
C THR A 86 -19.51 -6.49 3.22
N ASP A 87 -20.23 -5.90 2.30
CA ASP A 87 -21.54 -5.31 2.52
C ASP A 87 -22.53 -5.95 1.56
N ALA A 88 -23.71 -6.34 2.04
CA ALA A 88 -24.70 -7.06 1.23
C ALA A 88 -25.40 -6.13 0.23
N ASP A 89 -25.51 -4.86 0.57
CA ASP A 89 -26.13 -3.80 -0.24
C ASP A 89 -25.09 -3.08 -1.13
N VAL A 90 -23.82 -3.50 -1.00
CA VAL A 90 -22.66 -3.02 -1.77
C VAL A 90 -22.30 -1.57 -1.46
N ASP A 91 -22.61 -1.12 -0.24
CA ASP A 91 -22.24 0.21 0.23
C ASP A 91 -20.75 0.31 0.58
N TYR A 92 -20.17 1.50 0.41
CA TYR A 92 -18.77 1.73 0.74
C TYR A 92 -18.53 1.61 2.25
N LEU A 93 -17.35 1.12 2.61
CA LEU A 93 -17.00 0.78 3.98
C LEU A 93 -15.94 1.71 4.56
N LYS A 94 -16.11 2.01 5.85
CA LYS A 94 -15.08 2.56 6.74
C LYS A 94 -14.88 1.64 7.93
N PHE A 95 -13.77 1.81 8.65
CA PHE A 95 -13.37 0.87 9.68
C PHE A 95 -12.94 1.53 10.99
N LYS A 96 -13.08 0.75 12.07
CA LYS A 96 -12.54 1.06 13.39
C LYS A 96 -11.72 -0.11 13.91
N ILE A 97 -10.51 0.16 14.38
CA ILE A 97 -9.57 -0.82 14.90
C ILE A 97 -9.38 -0.56 16.40
N GLU A 98 -9.38 -1.64 17.18
CA GLU A 98 -8.97 -1.62 18.57
C GLU A 98 -7.74 -2.52 18.72
N ILE A 99 -6.66 -1.97 19.28
CA ILE A 99 -5.45 -2.70 19.69
C ILE A 99 -5.46 -2.77 21.21
N CYS A 100 -5.29 -3.95 21.77
CA CYS A 100 -5.58 -4.26 23.16
C CYS A 100 -4.42 -5.03 23.81
N ALA A 101 -4.26 -4.85 25.11
CA ALA A 101 -3.21 -5.52 25.89
C ALA A 101 -3.57 -6.97 26.26
N ASP A 102 -4.85 -7.33 26.19
CA ASP A 102 -5.36 -8.64 26.59
C ASP A 102 -6.32 -9.23 25.54
N ALA A 103 -6.48 -10.55 25.57
CA ALA A 103 -7.24 -11.32 24.59
C ALA A 103 -8.75 -10.98 24.57
N SER A 104 -9.30 -10.56 25.71
CA SER A 104 -10.71 -10.13 25.80
C SER A 104 -10.91 -8.69 25.32
N CYS A 105 -9.81 -7.98 25.07
CA CYS A 105 -9.77 -6.55 24.80
C CYS A 105 -10.53 -5.76 25.88
N SER A 106 -10.25 -6.09 27.15
CA SER A 106 -10.74 -5.33 28.30
C SER A 106 -9.92 -4.05 28.51
N THR A 107 -8.66 -4.07 28.08
CA THR A 107 -7.72 -2.95 28.12
C THR A 107 -7.31 -2.56 26.70
N THR A 108 -7.95 -1.53 26.16
CA THR A 108 -7.59 -0.95 24.86
C THR A 108 -6.39 -0.03 25.00
N VAL A 109 -5.36 -0.27 24.18
CA VAL A 109 -4.10 0.49 24.14
C VAL A 109 -4.15 1.57 23.07
N GLN A 110 -4.72 1.25 21.91
CA GLN A 110 -4.96 2.22 20.83
C GLN A 110 -6.34 1.98 20.21
N THR A 111 -6.99 3.07 19.81
CA THR A 111 -8.21 3.04 18.99
C THR A 111 -7.98 3.88 17.76
N VAL A 112 -8.29 3.31 16.60
CA VAL A 112 -8.19 3.97 15.31
C VAL A 112 -9.59 4.01 14.73
N ASP A 113 -10.11 5.20 14.46
CA ASP A 113 -11.43 5.38 13.88
C ASP A 113 -11.31 6.15 12.56
N GLN A 114 -11.54 5.46 11.44
CA GLN A 114 -11.46 6.06 10.11
C GLN A 114 -12.51 7.16 9.91
N THR A 115 -13.63 7.12 10.64
CA THR A 115 -14.64 8.17 10.56
C THR A 115 -14.13 9.49 11.14
N ALA A 116 -13.12 9.43 12.02
CA ALA A 116 -12.49 10.60 12.64
C ALA A 116 -11.17 11.02 11.97
N SER A 117 -10.39 10.08 11.44
CA SER A 117 -9.08 10.37 10.83
C SER A 117 -8.72 9.44 9.68
N GLN A 118 -8.14 10.00 8.63
CA GLN A 118 -7.64 9.26 7.46
C GLN A 118 -6.14 8.91 7.57
N THR A 119 -5.45 9.35 8.62
CA THR A 119 -4.01 9.10 8.78
C THR A 119 -3.71 7.62 8.97
N GLY A 120 -2.78 7.09 8.18
CA GLY A 120 -2.31 5.71 8.27
C GLY A 120 -3.12 4.70 7.45
N TRP A 121 -4.23 5.10 6.85
CA TRP A 121 -5.02 4.26 5.94
C TRP A 121 -4.44 4.29 4.52
N SER A 122 -4.50 3.16 3.82
CA SER A 122 -4.11 3.06 2.40
C SER A 122 -5.02 2.10 1.63
N GLN A 123 -4.90 2.09 0.29
CA GLN A 123 -5.71 1.27 -0.63
C GLN A 123 -7.21 1.63 -0.66
N GLN A 124 -7.55 2.88 -0.35
CA GLN A 124 -8.91 3.39 -0.41
C GLN A 124 -9.30 3.68 -1.86
N THR A 125 -10.47 3.20 -2.28
CA THR A 125 -10.94 3.30 -3.67
C THR A 125 -12.26 4.06 -3.80
N GLU A 126 -12.97 4.27 -2.69
CA GLU A 126 -14.29 4.88 -2.66
C GLU A 126 -14.26 6.25 -1.97
N GLN A 127 -15.33 7.03 -2.17
CA GLN A 127 -15.52 8.34 -1.53
C GLN A 127 -14.31 9.26 -1.71
N THR A 128 -13.84 9.40 -2.95
CA THR A 128 -12.67 10.22 -3.31
C THR A 128 -11.44 9.83 -2.47
N GLY A 129 -11.23 8.53 -2.25
CA GLY A 129 -10.08 7.99 -1.52
C GLY A 129 -10.20 8.03 -0.01
N THR A 130 -11.42 8.05 0.54
CA THR A 130 -11.66 8.05 2.00
C THR A 130 -12.39 6.81 2.53
N ALA A 131 -12.76 5.89 1.65
CA ALA A 131 -13.46 4.64 1.98
C ALA A 131 -13.04 3.48 1.08
N TYR A 132 -13.55 2.30 1.37
CA TYR A 132 -13.24 1.05 0.66
C TYR A 132 -14.48 0.49 -0.02
N ALA A 133 -14.31 -0.10 -1.20
CA ALA A 133 -15.35 -0.94 -1.77
C ALA A 133 -15.47 -2.25 -0.95
N PRO A 134 -16.67 -2.82 -0.81
CA PRO A 134 -16.86 -4.13 -0.21
C PRO A 134 -15.94 -5.20 -0.81
N GLY A 135 -15.29 -5.98 0.05
CA GLY A 135 -14.35 -7.03 -0.33
C GLY A 135 -12.92 -6.57 -0.59
N ASN A 136 -12.67 -5.26 -0.75
CA ASN A 136 -11.30 -4.76 -0.90
C ASN A 136 -10.51 -4.91 0.41
N THR A 137 -9.21 -5.18 0.27
CA THR A 137 -8.28 -5.21 1.41
C THR A 137 -8.02 -3.79 1.89
N ALA A 138 -8.41 -3.52 3.14
CA ALA A 138 -8.01 -2.33 3.87
C ALA A 138 -6.64 -2.57 4.53
N ILE A 139 -5.81 -1.54 4.51
CA ILE A 139 -4.48 -1.55 5.13
C ILE A 139 -4.36 -0.34 6.05
N TYR A 140 -3.93 -0.60 7.28
CA TYR A 140 -3.63 0.43 8.26
C TYR A 140 -2.19 0.30 8.76
N LEU A 141 -1.40 1.37 8.64
CA LEU A 141 -0.06 1.47 9.21
C LEU A 141 -0.16 2.02 10.64
N ILE A 142 0.37 1.30 11.64
CA ILE A 142 0.41 1.83 13.01
C ILE A 142 1.26 3.11 13.04
N GLN A 143 0.65 4.20 13.53
CA GLN A 143 1.27 5.53 13.51
C GLN A 143 2.12 5.80 14.76
N THR A 144 1.66 5.32 15.92
CA THR A 144 2.40 5.44 17.18
C THR A 144 3.01 4.08 17.51
N PRO A 145 4.36 3.95 17.54
CA PRO A 145 5.02 2.69 17.87
C PRO A 145 4.51 2.08 19.17
N LEU A 146 4.24 0.78 19.13
CA LEU A 146 3.89 -0.02 20.29
C LEU A 146 5.16 -0.38 21.09
N ALA A 147 5.00 -0.83 22.33
CA ALA A 147 6.14 -1.31 23.12
C ALA A 147 6.78 -2.51 22.42
N ALA A 148 8.11 -2.58 22.43
CA ALA A 148 8.87 -3.69 21.87
C ALA A 148 8.66 -4.99 22.66
N SER A 149 8.83 -6.14 22.00
CA SER A 149 8.77 -7.46 22.63
C SER A 149 7.49 -7.70 23.44
N THR A 150 6.37 -7.13 22.98
CA THR A 150 5.10 -7.14 23.68
C THR A 150 4.03 -7.79 22.81
N MET A 151 3.26 -8.70 23.40
CA MET A 151 2.10 -9.31 22.73
C MET A 151 0.91 -8.37 22.81
N TYR A 152 0.25 -8.15 21.68
CA TYR A 152 -0.98 -7.40 21.57
C TYR A 152 -2.05 -8.22 20.88
N TYR A 153 -3.30 -7.86 21.15
CA TYR A 153 -4.48 -8.37 20.47
C TYR A 153 -5.12 -7.25 19.68
N TRP A 154 -5.81 -7.57 18.59
CA TRP A 154 -6.50 -6.56 17.81
C TRP A 154 -7.76 -7.12 17.16
N ARG A 155 -8.72 -6.22 16.97
CA ARG A 155 -10.04 -6.50 16.38
C ARG A 155 -10.56 -5.29 15.62
N VAL A 156 -11.48 -5.53 14.69
CA VAL A 156 -11.98 -4.51 13.76
C VAL A 156 -13.50 -4.54 13.66
N ARG A 157 -14.11 -3.37 13.46
CA ARG A 157 -15.51 -3.20 13.01
C ARG A 157 -15.55 -2.46 11.69
N ALA A 158 -16.56 -2.73 10.88
CA ALA A 158 -16.88 -2.00 9.66
C ALA A 158 -18.15 -1.17 9.85
N ILE A 159 -18.26 -0.06 9.13
CA ILE A 159 -19.47 0.76 9.02
C ILE A 159 -19.65 1.13 7.55
N ASP A 160 -20.89 1.29 7.13
CA ASP A 160 -21.39 1.67 5.82
C ASP A 160 -22.08 3.05 5.88
N PRO A 161 -21.33 4.18 5.91
CA PRO A 161 -21.97 5.49 6.07
C PRO A 161 -22.93 5.89 4.94
N GLY A 162 -22.82 5.26 3.77
CA GLY A 162 -23.75 5.41 2.65
C GLY A 162 -25.03 4.57 2.76
N GLY A 163 -25.03 3.59 3.67
CA GLY A 163 -26.09 2.61 3.85
C GLY A 163 -26.80 2.73 5.20
N SER A 164 -26.79 1.67 5.99
CA SER A 164 -27.41 1.60 7.33
C SER A 164 -26.73 2.51 8.34
N ASN A 165 -25.50 2.95 8.06
CA ASN A 165 -24.65 3.76 8.93
C ASN A 165 -24.53 3.15 10.34
N THR A 166 -24.48 1.82 10.39
CA THR A 166 -24.45 1.05 11.62
C THR A 166 -23.18 0.20 11.66
N TRP A 167 -22.49 0.20 12.80
CA TRP A 167 -21.31 -0.65 12.96
C TRP A 167 -21.69 -2.13 12.92
N SER A 168 -20.90 -2.90 12.18
CA SER A 168 -20.97 -4.35 12.19
C SER A 168 -20.65 -4.93 13.57
N VAL A 169 -20.96 -6.21 13.73
CA VAL A 169 -20.41 -7.00 14.83
C VAL A 169 -18.87 -7.01 14.73
N VAL A 170 -18.20 -7.03 15.87
CA VAL A 170 -16.74 -7.01 15.90
C VAL A 170 -16.15 -8.30 15.33
N SER A 171 -15.00 -8.20 14.64
CA SER A 171 -14.26 -9.35 14.15
C SER A 171 -13.85 -10.30 15.27
N ALA A 172 -13.51 -11.54 14.91
CA ALA A 172 -12.66 -12.36 15.75
C ALA A 172 -11.33 -11.63 16.03
N SER A 173 -10.80 -11.77 17.24
CA SER A 173 -9.53 -11.14 17.60
C SER A 173 -8.35 -11.95 17.07
N ARG A 174 -7.28 -11.27 16.70
CA ARG A 174 -5.97 -11.88 16.40
C ARG A 174 -4.90 -11.31 17.31
N SER A 175 -3.78 -12.01 17.42
CA SER A 175 -2.63 -11.60 18.22
C SER A 175 -1.36 -11.45 17.38
N PHE A 176 -0.45 -10.62 17.86
CA PHE A 176 0.93 -10.55 17.37
C PHE A 176 1.88 -10.08 18.47
N THR A 177 3.17 -10.40 18.33
CA THR A 177 4.24 -9.91 19.21
C THR A 177 5.11 -8.92 18.46
N THR A 178 5.33 -7.74 19.02
CA THR A 178 6.16 -6.68 18.43
C THR A 178 7.65 -7.00 18.50
N GLY A 179 8.39 -6.51 17.50
CA GLY A 179 9.86 -6.55 17.48
C GLY A 179 10.47 -5.29 18.09
N SER A 180 11.64 -4.90 17.59
CA SER A 180 12.39 -3.73 18.09
C SER A 180 12.75 -2.70 17.02
N GLY A 181 12.33 -2.91 15.76
CA GLY A 181 12.52 -1.94 14.69
C GLY A 181 11.36 -0.96 14.59
N VAL A 182 11.63 0.27 14.19
CA VAL A 182 10.57 1.20 13.77
C VAL A 182 10.56 1.20 12.25
N ALA A 183 9.52 0.62 11.66
CA ALA A 183 9.36 0.55 10.22
C ALA A 183 9.03 1.92 9.62
N ASN A 184 9.65 2.24 8.48
CA ASN A 184 9.27 3.35 7.62
C ASN A 184 9.06 2.80 6.20
N TYR A 185 7.80 2.80 5.77
CA TYR A 185 7.36 2.22 4.52
C TYR A 185 7.44 3.21 3.37
N TRP A 186 7.92 2.74 2.21
CA TRP A 186 7.88 3.47 0.96
C TRP A 186 6.45 3.51 0.40
N LEU A 187 5.96 4.73 0.15
CA LEU A 187 4.63 5.01 -0.39
C LEU A 187 4.69 5.64 -1.78
N ASN A 188 5.71 6.44 -2.07
CA ASN A 188 5.77 7.32 -3.23
C ASN A 188 4.52 8.22 -3.39
N ALA A 189 3.97 8.75 -2.29
CA ALA A 189 2.70 9.50 -2.35
C ALA A 189 2.81 10.82 -3.13
N SER A 190 4.00 11.43 -3.26
CA SER A 190 4.19 12.61 -4.13
C SER A 190 4.34 12.24 -5.61
N GLY A 191 4.65 10.98 -5.92
CA GLY A 191 4.89 10.50 -7.28
C GLY A 191 6.28 10.81 -7.84
N ASP A 192 7.13 11.55 -7.12
CA ASP A 192 8.43 11.99 -7.62
C ASP A 192 9.52 10.89 -7.62
N GLY A 193 9.29 9.75 -6.93
CA GLY A 193 10.23 8.65 -6.84
C GLY A 193 11.47 8.96 -5.99
N LEU A 194 11.46 10.02 -5.18
CA LEU A 194 12.62 10.49 -4.43
C LEU A 194 12.59 10.04 -2.98
N TRP A 195 13.71 9.46 -2.52
CA TRP A 195 13.90 9.04 -1.14
C TRP A 195 13.86 10.23 -0.16
N ALA A 196 14.38 11.39 -0.56
CA ALA A 196 14.47 12.55 0.32
C ALA A 196 13.10 13.19 0.63
N THR A 197 12.09 12.98 -0.23
CA THR A 197 10.76 13.56 -0.07
C THR A 197 10.00 12.89 1.06
N GLY A 198 9.76 13.63 2.16
CA GLY A 198 9.10 13.10 3.36
C GLY A 198 7.72 12.50 3.11
N SER A 199 6.93 13.07 2.20
CA SER A 199 5.60 12.56 1.83
C SER A 199 5.63 11.17 1.20
N ASN A 200 6.77 10.70 0.69
CA ASN A 200 6.91 9.36 0.13
C ASN A 200 7.08 8.28 1.19
N TRP A 201 7.10 8.65 2.46
CA TRP A 201 7.36 7.76 3.57
C TRP A 201 6.20 7.75 4.54
N SER A 202 5.85 6.57 5.03
CA SER A 202 4.72 6.37 5.95
C SER A 202 4.76 7.21 7.22
N ARG A 203 5.94 7.69 7.61
CA ARG A 203 6.14 8.55 8.79
C ARG A 203 6.19 10.04 8.46
N GLY A 204 5.92 10.42 7.21
CA GLY A 204 5.95 11.81 6.74
C GLY A 204 7.36 12.41 6.65
N ALA A 205 8.40 11.60 6.83
CA ALA A 205 9.79 12.00 6.77
C ALA A 205 10.65 10.87 6.19
N LYS A 206 11.73 11.25 5.50
CA LYS A 206 12.73 10.29 5.03
C LYS A 206 13.28 9.45 6.19
N PRO A 207 13.66 8.18 5.96
CA PRO A 207 14.14 7.28 7.00
C PRO A 207 15.23 7.90 7.86
N GLN A 208 15.21 7.63 9.17
CA GLN A 208 16.19 8.08 10.15
C GLN A 208 17.10 6.92 10.64
N ALA A 209 18.18 7.27 11.33
CA ALA A 209 19.10 6.29 11.91
C ALA A 209 18.34 5.32 12.84
N GLY A 210 18.64 4.02 12.73
CA GLY A 210 17.96 2.98 13.51
C GLY A 210 16.54 2.62 13.07
N GLU A 211 16.02 3.19 11.98
CA GLU A 211 14.74 2.78 11.39
C GLU A 211 14.91 1.58 10.45
N SER A 212 13.86 0.77 10.33
CA SER A 212 13.76 -0.30 9.34
C SER A 212 13.08 0.24 8.09
N VAL A 213 13.80 0.31 6.99
CA VAL A 213 13.25 0.74 5.70
C VAL A 213 12.58 -0.44 5.02
N VAL A 214 11.32 -0.25 4.59
CA VAL A 214 10.53 -1.32 3.98
C VAL A 214 9.90 -0.84 2.67
N PHE A 215 10.19 -1.55 1.60
CA PHE A 215 9.50 -1.44 0.31
C PHE A 215 8.51 -2.59 0.21
N ALA A 216 7.23 -2.27 0.28
CA ALA A 216 6.14 -3.26 0.26
C ALA A 216 5.24 -3.02 -0.94
N GLY A 217 5.18 -3.99 -1.86
CA GLY A 217 4.45 -3.83 -3.13
C GLY A 217 2.94 -3.64 -2.99
N PHE A 218 2.35 -4.01 -1.85
CA PHE A 218 0.95 -3.72 -1.55
C PHE A 218 0.70 -2.24 -1.20
N LEU A 219 1.74 -1.45 -0.92
CA LEU A 219 1.67 0.00 -0.74
C LEU A 219 2.09 0.71 -2.02
N SER A 220 3.24 0.32 -2.59
CA SER A 220 3.77 0.95 -3.79
C SER A 220 4.80 0.05 -4.47
N ASN A 221 4.75 -0.02 -5.80
CA ASN A 221 5.78 -0.60 -6.65
C ASN A 221 6.58 0.46 -7.41
N ALA A 222 6.38 1.74 -7.09
CA ALA A 222 7.12 2.81 -7.73
C ALA A 222 8.59 2.72 -7.35
N ASN A 223 9.46 2.97 -8.33
CA ASN A 223 10.89 3.07 -8.11
C ASN A 223 11.20 4.16 -7.08
N ALA A 224 12.25 3.93 -6.32
CA ALA A 224 12.78 4.89 -5.36
C ALA A 224 14.23 5.20 -5.71
N THR A 225 14.58 6.48 -5.63
CA THR A 225 15.92 6.96 -5.90
C THR A 225 16.46 7.71 -4.70
N VAL A 226 17.61 7.27 -4.20
CA VAL A 226 18.46 8.04 -3.29
C VAL A 226 19.41 8.83 -4.18
N ASP A 227 19.12 10.11 -4.43
CA ASP A 227 19.96 10.92 -5.31
C ASP A 227 21.31 11.27 -4.67
N VAL A 228 21.34 11.50 -3.36
CA VAL A 228 22.56 11.75 -2.59
C VAL A 228 22.66 10.70 -1.48
N LEU A 229 23.72 9.89 -1.45
CA LEU A 229 23.86 8.85 -0.42
C LEU A 229 23.84 9.40 1.03
N ASN A 230 24.22 10.67 1.23
CA ASN A 230 24.09 11.37 2.51
C ASN A 230 22.63 11.58 2.96
N ASP A 231 21.66 11.38 2.07
CA ASP A 231 20.25 11.35 2.44
C ASP A 231 19.86 10.08 3.22
N VAL A 232 20.69 9.04 3.16
CA VAL A 232 20.58 7.88 4.03
C VAL A 232 21.34 8.19 5.32
N PRO A 233 20.65 8.36 6.46
CA PRO A 233 21.32 8.64 7.72
C PRO A 233 22.15 7.45 8.18
N GLY A 234 23.10 7.72 9.09
CA GLY A 234 23.92 6.70 9.75
C GLY A 234 23.07 5.56 10.35
N PRO A 235 23.70 4.40 10.62
CA PRO A 235 23.20 3.13 10.11
C PRO A 235 21.68 2.94 10.29
N LEU A 236 21.02 2.55 9.19
CA LEU A 236 19.65 2.06 9.26
C LEU A 236 19.62 0.78 10.08
N LYS A 237 18.47 0.43 10.66
CA LYS A 237 18.34 -0.85 11.35
C LYS A 237 18.26 -2.01 10.37
N ALA A 238 17.37 -1.91 9.38
CA ALA A 238 17.18 -2.93 8.36
C ALA A 238 16.78 -2.29 7.04
N LEU A 239 17.02 -2.97 5.92
CA LEU A 239 16.48 -2.62 4.61
C LEU A 239 15.79 -3.86 4.02
N THR A 240 14.51 -3.75 3.68
CA THR A 240 13.73 -4.85 3.12
C THR A 240 13.03 -4.42 1.84
N LEU A 241 13.34 -5.07 0.72
CA LEU A 241 12.48 -5.12 -0.46
C LEU A 241 11.62 -6.38 -0.31
N ASP A 242 10.39 -6.20 0.16
CA ASP A 242 9.49 -7.28 0.52
C ASP A 242 8.95 -8.03 -0.71
N SER A 243 8.46 -9.25 -0.55
CA SER A 243 8.17 -10.20 -1.64
C SER A 243 7.11 -9.77 -2.67
N GLY A 244 6.41 -8.66 -2.43
CA GLY A 244 5.47 -8.07 -3.39
C GLY A 244 6.05 -6.90 -4.18
N TYR A 245 7.20 -6.35 -3.77
CA TYR A 245 7.79 -5.16 -4.37
C TYR A 245 8.52 -5.49 -5.67
N THR A 246 8.07 -4.91 -6.79
CA THR A 246 8.65 -5.15 -8.12
C THR A 246 9.48 -3.97 -8.64
N GLY A 247 9.50 -2.86 -7.91
CA GLY A 247 10.25 -1.67 -8.28
C GLY A 247 11.76 -1.82 -8.09
N THR A 248 12.48 -0.77 -8.47
CA THR A 248 13.93 -0.63 -8.25
C THR A 248 14.19 0.42 -7.17
N LEU A 249 14.96 0.07 -6.16
CA LEU A 249 15.63 1.03 -5.27
C LEU A 249 16.99 1.36 -5.86
N SER A 250 17.17 2.59 -6.35
CA SER A 250 18.45 3.08 -6.88
C SER A 250 19.18 3.91 -5.83
N LEU A 251 20.38 3.48 -5.43
CA LEU A 251 21.31 4.28 -4.64
C LEU A 251 22.24 4.99 -5.59
N LYS A 252 22.16 6.32 -5.70
CA LYS A 252 23.04 7.11 -6.56
C LYS A 252 24.12 7.83 -5.79
N ARG A 253 25.18 8.13 -6.52
CA ARG A 253 26.35 8.86 -6.06
C ARG A 253 26.81 9.80 -7.16
N ASP A 254 26.07 10.89 -7.35
CA ASP A 254 26.38 11.82 -8.44
C ASP A 254 27.49 12.83 -8.04
N GLU A 255 27.83 12.97 -6.74
CA GLU A 255 28.67 14.11 -6.28
C GLU A 255 29.88 13.78 -5.37
N VAL A 256 30.13 12.52 -4.98
CA VAL A 256 31.16 12.21 -3.94
C VAL A 256 32.39 11.49 -4.53
N THR A 257 33.58 11.98 -4.16
CA THR A 257 34.89 11.49 -4.65
C THR A 257 35.45 10.27 -3.89
N GLN A 258 34.88 9.87 -2.76
CA GLN A 258 35.31 8.72 -1.95
C GLN A 258 34.29 7.58 -1.99
N ALA A 259 34.69 6.33 -1.70
CA ALA A 259 33.81 5.17 -1.49
C ALA A 259 32.69 5.47 -0.46
N GLY A 260 31.52 4.85 -0.60
CA GLY A 260 30.34 5.12 0.25
C GLY A 260 29.75 3.83 0.67
N VAL A 261 29.22 3.78 1.89
CA VAL A 261 28.71 2.54 2.45
C VAL A 261 27.28 2.77 2.87
N LEU A 262 26.35 1.97 2.33
CA LEU A 262 25.05 1.80 2.96
C LEU A 262 25.27 0.94 4.20
N ASN A 263 25.19 1.57 5.37
CA ASN A 263 25.34 0.91 6.65
C ASN A 263 23.97 0.49 7.20
N VAL A 264 23.83 -0.79 7.50
CA VAL A 264 22.65 -1.42 8.09
C VAL A 264 23.11 -2.25 9.28
N THR A 265 22.45 -2.14 10.44
CA THR A 265 22.86 -2.91 11.63
C THR A 265 22.42 -4.36 11.58
N ASP A 266 21.21 -4.60 11.06
CA ASP A 266 20.61 -5.92 10.94
C ASP A 266 20.75 -6.40 9.48
N ASP A 267 19.66 -6.85 8.87
CA ASP A 267 19.69 -7.50 7.55
C ASP A 267 19.36 -6.53 6.42
N ILE A 268 20.01 -6.73 5.27
CA ILE A 268 19.51 -6.30 3.96
C ILE A 268 18.84 -7.52 3.32
N MET A 269 17.53 -7.42 3.11
CA MET A 269 16.73 -8.47 2.47
C MET A 269 16.14 -7.96 1.16
N VAL A 270 16.48 -8.62 0.04
CA VAL A 270 15.92 -8.35 -1.28
C VAL A 270 15.12 -9.57 -1.72
N ASN A 271 13.84 -9.60 -1.35
CA ASN A 271 12.95 -10.73 -1.62
C ASN A 271 12.37 -10.69 -3.04
N THR A 272 12.15 -9.49 -3.59
CA THR A 272 11.78 -9.25 -4.99
C THR A 272 12.31 -7.87 -5.44
N GLY A 273 12.15 -7.55 -6.72
CA GLY A 273 12.58 -6.27 -7.29
C GLY A 273 14.10 -6.18 -7.43
N ALA A 274 14.61 -4.95 -7.50
CA ALA A 274 16.03 -4.69 -7.69
C ALA A 274 16.57 -3.63 -6.72
N LEU A 275 17.74 -3.90 -6.14
CA LEU A 275 18.60 -2.89 -5.53
C LEU A 275 19.70 -2.53 -6.53
N LEU A 276 19.70 -1.29 -7.00
CA LEU A 276 20.65 -0.80 -7.99
C LEU A 276 21.63 0.18 -7.35
N LEU A 277 22.91 -0.16 -7.35
CA LEU A 277 23.99 0.62 -6.77
C LEU A 277 24.69 1.40 -7.88
N LYS A 278 24.38 2.70 -7.97
CA LYS A 278 24.95 3.57 -8.98
C LYS A 278 26.18 4.31 -8.45
N GLY A 279 27.35 3.92 -8.92
CA GLY A 279 28.63 4.51 -8.54
C GLY A 279 28.89 5.84 -9.25
N ASN A 280 29.97 6.53 -8.86
CA ASN A 280 30.47 7.68 -9.60
C ASN A 280 31.62 7.26 -10.52
N PRO A 281 31.44 7.12 -11.85
CA PRO A 281 32.52 6.74 -12.76
C PRO A 281 33.57 7.84 -12.94
N ALA A 282 33.25 9.10 -12.62
CA ALA A 282 34.18 10.22 -12.71
C ALA A 282 35.04 10.40 -11.45
N ALA A 283 34.67 9.79 -10.32
CA ALA A 283 35.46 9.82 -9.10
C ALA A 283 36.66 8.87 -9.21
N ASN A 284 37.86 9.29 -8.78
CA ASN A 284 39.07 8.47 -8.76
C ASN A 284 39.38 7.68 -10.06
N PRO A 285 39.63 8.36 -11.21
CA PRO A 285 39.97 7.69 -12.46
C PRO A 285 41.24 6.82 -12.32
N PRO A 286 41.30 5.63 -12.95
CA PRO A 286 40.31 5.09 -13.89
C PRO A 286 39.14 4.37 -13.22
N TYR A 287 39.19 4.08 -11.91
CA TYR A 287 38.38 3.03 -11.29
C TYR A 287 36.95 3.44 -10.91
N GLY A 288 36.64 4.74 -10.76
CA GLY A 288 35.33 5.15 -10.25
C GLY A 288 35.25 5.09 -8.71
N ALA A 289 34.08 5.41 -8.17
CA ALA A 289 33.74 5.20 -6.76
C ALA A 289 32.40 4.47 -6.60
N GLY A 290 32.46 3.18 -6.24
CA GLY A 290 31.28 2.34 -5.98
C GLY A 290 30.61 2.56 -4.61
N ILE A 291 29.53 1.80 -4.36
CA ILE A 291 28.79 1.79 -3.08
C ILE A 291 28.96 0.42 -2.42
N GLY A 292 29.55 0.39 -1.23
CA GLY A 292 29.63 -0.78 -0.38
C GLY A 292 28.33 -1.01 0.38
N LEU A 293 28.04 -2.27 0.68
CA LEU A 293 26.94 -2.67 1.56
C LEU A 293 27.55 -3.24 2.84
N SER A 294 27.13 -2.73 4.00
CA SER A 294 27.49 -3.27 5.30
C SER A 294 26.21 -3.62 6.06
N ALA A 295 26.06 -4.91 6.39
CA ALA A 295 24.90 -5.47 7.07
C ALA A 295 25.34 -6.73 7.85
N ALA A 296 24.53 -7.17 8.82
CA ALA A 296 24.74 -8.45 9.48
C ALA A 296 24.57 -9.61 8.49
N ASN A 297 23.53 -9.54 7.65
CA ASN A 297 23.31 -10.47 6.55
C ASN A 297 22.81 -9.71 5.32
N ILE A 298 23.18 -10.20 4.13
CA ILE A 298 22.61 -9.76 2.85
C ILE A 298 21.99 -10.99 2.20
N THR A 299 20.68 -10.96 1.98
CA THR A 299 19.93 -12.07 1.37
C THR A 299 19.24 -11.57 0.10
N VAL A 300 19.38 -12.33 -0.98
CA VAL A 300 18.71 -12.08 -2.27
C VAL A 300 17.93 -13.34 -2.63
N ALA A 301 16.61 -13.23 -2.71
CA ALA A 301 15.76 -14.35 -3.07
C ALA A 301 15.79 -14.61 -4.59
N SER A 302 15.30 -15.79 -4.99
CA SER A 302 15.19 -16.15 -6.40
C SER A 302 14.35 -15.13 -7.18
N GLY A 303 14.87 -14.64 -8.31
CA GLY A 303 14.21 -13.64 -9.14
C GLY A 303 14.39 -12.18 -8.68
N ALA A 304 15.02 -11.94 -7.53
CA ALA A 304 15.43 -10.61 -7.10
C ALA A 304 16.89 -10.32 -7.51
N SER A 305 17.30 -9.06 -7.49
CA SER A 305 18.67 -8.69 -7.87
C SER A 305 19.28 -7.56 -7.03
N ILE A 306 20.60 -7.65 -6.84
CA ILE A 306 21.44 -6.53 -6.45
C ILE A 306 22.39 -6.28 -7.61
N ASN A 307 22.29 -5.10 -8.23
CA ASN A 307 23.04 -4.72 -9.41
C ASN A 307 23.93 -3.52 -9.07
N ALA A 308 25.04 -3.35 -9.79
CA ALA A 308 25.82 -2.12 -9.76
C ALA A 308 26.00 -1.59 -11.19
N ASP A 309 26.17 -0.27 -11.33
CA ASP A 309 26.62 0.34 -12.58
C ASP A 309 28.10 0.76 -12.52
N GLY A 310 28.72 0.91 -13.69
CA GLY A 310 30.05 1.52 -13.81
C GLY A 310 31.25 0.64 -13.41
N GLN A 311 32.41 1.30 -13.29
CA GLN A 311 33.68 0.68 -12.91
C GLN A 311 33.73 0.47 -11.37
N GLY A 312 34.32 -0.65 -10.95
CA GLY A 312 34.29 -1.17 -9.58
C GLY A 312 35.13 -0.41 -8.54
N PHE A 313 35.56 -1.10 -7.49
CA PHE A 313 36.43 -0.50 -6.47
C PHE A 313 37.90 -0.51 -6.90
N GLN A 314 38.68 0.46 -6.39
CA GLN A 314 40.14 0.39 -6.45
C GLN A 314 40.61 -0.89 -5.72
N PRO A 315 41.57 -1.65 -6.27
CA PRO A 315 42.10 -2.84 -5.59
C PRO A 315 42.65 -2.50 -4.21
N SER A 316 42.35 -3.33 -3.21
CA SER A 316 43.11 -3.31 -1.96
C SER A 316 44.51 -3.84 -2.23
N SER A 317 45.54 -3.05 -1.89
CA SER A 317 46.96 -3.46 -1.95
C SER A 317 47.14 -4.82 -1.24
N PRO A 318 47.82 -5.83 -1.86
CA PRO A 318 49.16 -5.69 -2.43
C PRO A 318 49.32 -6.03 -3.92
N CYS A 319 48.26 -6.24 -4.70
CA CYS A 319 48.41 -6.83 -6.03
C CYS A 319 48.85 -5.88 -7.18
N GLY A 320 49.21 -4.63 -6.92
CA GLY A 320 49.77 -3.73 -7.95
C GLY A 320 48.82 -3.45 -9.14
N SER A 321 49.39 -2.98 -10.26
CA SER A 321 48.65 -2.58 -11.47
C SER A 321 48.02 -3.73 -12.27
N SER A 322 48.18 -4.99 -11.83
CA SER A 322 47.63 -6.18 -12.50
C SER A 322 46.23 -6.54 -12.02
N CYS A 323 45.71 -5.91 -10.96
CA CYS A 323 44.33 -6.04 -10.53
C CYS A 323 43.45 -4.99 -11.22
N ALA A 324 43.01 -5.26 -12.45
CA ALA A 324 41.94 -4.49 -13.05
C ALA A 324 40.63 -4.72 -12.26
N GLY A 325 40.03 -3.62 -11.78
CA GLY A 325 38.66 -3.48 -11.26
C GLY A 325 38.05 -4.68 -10.52
N GLN A 326 38.05 -4.67 -9.19
CA GLN A 326 37.15 -5.54 -8.44
C GLN A 326 35.76 -4.90 -8.40
N GLY A 327 34.88 -5.34 -9.29
CA GLY A 327 33.46 -4.95 -9.31
C GLY A 327 32.75 -5.46 -10.58
N PRO A 328 31.41 -5.60 -10.53
CA PRO A 328 30.64 -6.14 -11.65
C PRO A 328 30.43 -5.04 -12.70
N GLY A 329 31.43 -4.82 -13.56
CA GLY A 329 31.32 -3.76 -14.58
C GLY A 329 32.66 -3.35 -15.17
N GLY A 330 33.37 -4.30 -15.76
CA GLY A 330 34.65 -4.03 -16.42
C GLY A 330 35.27 -5.31 -16.94
N GLY A 331 34.70 -5.86 -18.01
CA GLY A 331 35.41 -6.85 -18.81
C GLY A 331 36.67 -6.21 -19.39
N GLY A 332 37.80 -6.33 -18.69
CA GLY A 332 39.11 -6.13 -19.28
C GLY A 332 39.33 -7.22 -20.35
N PRO A 333 39.95 -6.91 -21.50
CA PRO A 333 40.14 -7.87 -22.58
C PRO A 333 41.28 -8.87 -22.30
N GLN A 334 41.35 -9.44 -21.09
CA GLN A 334 42.31 -10.50 -20.79
C GLN A 334 41.66 -11.72 -20.18
N ILE A 335 41.48 -12.70 -21.06
CA ILE A 335 41.36 -14.12 -20.77
C ILE A 335 42.53 -14.50 -19.85
N TRP A 336 42.24 -14.78 -18.58
CA TRP A 336 43.07 -15.62 -17.73
C TRP A 336 42.16 -16.70 -17.14
N VAL A 337 42.08 -17.81 -17.88
CA VAL A 337 41.73 -19.12 -17.33
C VAL A 337 42.81 -19.48 -16.31
N ASP A 338 42.47 -19.40 -15.03
CA ASP A 338 42.91 -20.31 -13.96
C ASP A 338 42.71 -19.68 -12.56
N ALA A 339 41.46 -19.67 -12.08
CA ALA A 339 41.17 -19.74 -10.66
C ALA A 339 39.72 -20.20 -10.49
N GLY A 340 39.53 -21.40 -9.92
CA GLY A 340 38.23 -21.96 -9.61
C GLY A 340 37.47 -21.06 -8.63
N GLY A 341 36.44 -20.40 -9.14
CA GLY A 341 35.48 -19.61 -8.38
C GLY A 341 34.28 -19.34 -9.27
N VAL A 342 33.29 -20.22 -9.22
CA VAL A 342 32.02 -20.05 -9.95
C VAL A 342 31.16 -19.09 -9.13
N GLY A 343 31.01 -17.84 -9.58
CA GLY A 343 30.06 -16.89 -9.00
C GLY A 343 30.17 -15.47 -9.56
N GLY A 344 29.18 -15.05 -10.34
CA GLY A 344 28.91 -13.64 -10.66
C GLY A 344 29.15 -13.23 -12.11
N GLY A 345 28.23 -13.60 -13.01
CA GLY A 345 28.19 -13.11 -14.39
C GLY A 345 27.74 -11.65 -14.51
N TYR A 346 28.32 -10.95 -15.48
CA TYR A 346 27.85 -9.78 -16.22
C TYR A 346 26.97 -8.75 -15.48
N GLY A 347 27.62 -7.84 -14.74
CA GLY A 347 27.06 -6.52 -14.42
C GLY A 347 27.07 -5.61 -15.64
N GLY A 348 26.14 -5.82 -16.55
CA GLY A 348 25.61 -4.78 -17.42
C GLY A 348 24.20 -4.45 -16.95
N THR A 349 23.68 -3.27 -17.28
CA THR A 349 22.28 -2.90 -17.03
C THR A 349 21.36 -3.87 -17.79
N GLY A 350 21.03 -5.01 -17.18
CA GLY A 350 20.02 -5.92 -17.70
C GLY A 350 18.66 -5.26 -17.54
N GLY A 351 17.99 -5.04 -18.68
CA GLY A 351 16.58 -4.66 -18.73
C GLY A 351 15.63 -5.84 -18.54
#